data_AF-A0A7W0YJV7-F1
#
_entry.id   AF-A0A7W0YJV7-F1
#
_cell.length_a   1.000
_cell.length_b   1.000
_cell.length_c   1.000
_cell.angle_alpha   90.00
_cell.angle_beta   90.00
_cell.angle_gamma   90.00
#
_symmetry.space_group_name_H-M   'P 1'
#
loop_
_entity.id
_entity.type
_entity.pdbx_description
1 polymer ?
#
loop_
_entity_poly.entity_id
_entity_poly.type
_entity_poly.pdbx_seq_one_letter_code
_entity_poly.pdbx_strand_id
1 'polypeptide(L)'
;MADAALFIGWGATAAGRERKSVELFGESLRFLSRMVEQGRVASVEPFFLEPHGGDLEGFFLVRGEQDELNRIRSEDDFQRLAVRAQVAVANFGVVGAITGERLNKHMAWFAEAAKQIDQ
;
A
#
# COMPACT_ATOMS: atom_id res chain seq x y z
N MET A 1 4.15 15.12 -11.01
CA MET A 1 2.70 14.98 -10.71
C MET A 1 2.53 13.59 -10.17
N ALA A 2 1.79 13.38 -9.07
CA ALA A 2 1.61 12.04 -8.50
C ALA A 2 0.94 11.07 -9.50
N ASP A 3 1.76 10.33 -10.23
CA ASP A 3 1.40 9.43 -11.32
C ASP A 3 1.45 7.94 -10.89
N ALA A 4 1.82 7.71 -9.64
CA ALA A 4 1.92 6.41 -9.02
C ALA A 4 1.33 6.41 -7.61
N ALA A 5 1.05 5.20 -7.13
CA ALA A 5 0.66 5.00 -5.74
C ALA A 5 1.26 3.70 -5.20
N LEU A 6 1.44 3.66 -3.87
CA LEU A 6 1.66 2.43 -3.12
C LEU A 6 0.39 2.05 -2.40
N PHE A 7 0.05 0.77 -2.49
CA PHE A 7 -0.96 0.12 -1.70
C PHE A 7 -0.26 -0.71 -0.62
N ILE A 8 -0.51 -0.38 0.64
CA ILE A 8 0.02 -1.08 1.80
C ILE A 8 -1.16 -1.74 2.51
N GLY A 9 -1.42 -3.01 2.22
CA GLY A 9 -2.57 -3.74 2.74
C GLY A 9 -2.22 -4.70 3.88
N TRP A 10 -3.21 -4.98 4.72
CA TRP A 10 -3.12 -5.99 5.77
C TRP A 10 -4.45 -6.69 6.02
N GLY A 11 -4.37 -7.92 6.52
CA GLY A 11 -5.48 -8.72 7.00
C GLY A 11 -5.63 -8.71 8.53
N ALA A 12 -6.22 -9.77 9.07
CA ALA A 12 -6.52 -9.90 10.49
C ALA A 12 -5.26 -9.76 11.38
N THR A 13 -5.44 -9.20 12.58
CA THR A 13 -4.37 -9.18 13.58
C THR A 13 -4.05 -10.59 14.04
N ALA A 14 -2.77 -10.92 14.19
CA ALA A 14 -2.35 -12.19 14.76
C ALA A 14 -2.80 -12.31 16.23
N ALA A 15 -3.29 -13.50 16.61
CA ALA A 15 -3.82 -13.74 17.95
C ALA A 15 -2.84 -13.33 19.06
N GLY A 16 -3.33 -12.59 20.05
CA GLY A 16 -2.53 -12.08 21.18
C GLY A 16 -1.69 -10.84 20.85
N ARG A 17 -1.82 -10.27 19.65
CA ARG A 17 -1.11 -9.05 19.21
C ARG A 17 -2.04 -7.85 19.03
N GLU A 18 -3.28 -7.91 19.50
CA GLU A 18 -4.34 -6.90 19.29
C GLU A 18 -3.90 -5.52 19.78
N ARG A 19 -3.32 -5.43 20.98
CA ARG A 19 -2.77 -4.15 21.48
C ARG A 19 -1.60 -3.68 20.61
N LYS A 20 -0.74 -4.61 20.20
CA LYS A 20 0.49 -4.27 19.46
C LYS A 20 0.19 -3.82 18.03
N SER A 21 -0.83 -4.38 17.39
CA SER A 21 -1.25 -3.97 16.05
C SER A 21 -1.83 -2.55 16.06
N VAL A 22 -2.59 -2.16 17.10
CA VAL A 22 -3.07 -0.79 17.28
C VAL A 22 -1.91 0.21 17.44
N GLU A 23 -0.93 -0.10 18.29
CA GLU A 23 0.28 0.74 18.44
C GLU A 23 1.02 0.89 17.11
N LEU A 24 1.22 -0.24 16.41
CA LEU A 24 1.94 -0.28 15.14
C LEU A 24 1.20 0.48 14.03
N PHE A 25 -0.13 0.41 13.98
CA PHE A 25 -0.94 1.23 13.06
C PHE A 25 -0.66 2.72 13.29
N GLY A 26 -0.72 3.19 14.54
CA GLY A 26 -0.44 4.59 14.88
C GLY A 26 0.98 5.02 14.55
N GLU A 27 1.98 4.16 14.82
CA GLU A 27 3.37 4.40 14.41
C GLU A 27 3.53 4.48 12.90
N SER A 28 2.86 3.60 12.16
CA SER A 28 2.91 3.53 10.70
C SER A 28 2.29 4.78 10.07
N LEU A 29 1.11 5.18 10.55
CA LEU A 29 0.47 6.40 10.07
C LEU A 29 1.34 7.62 10.34
N ARG A 30 1.90 7.77 11.56
CA ARG A 30 2.83 8.88 11.85
C ARG A 30 4.07 8.86 10.96
N PHE A 31 4.62 7.69 10.69
CA PHE A 31 5.77 7.54 9.79
C PHE A 31 5.45 8.01 8.37
N LEU A 32 4.33 7.56 7.81
CA LEU A 32 3.89 7.92 6.46
C LEU A 32 3.46 9.40 6.37
N SER A 33 2.76 9.94 7.37
CA SER A 33 2.37 11.36 7.39
C SER A 33 3.57 12.30 7.41
N ARG A 34 4.68 11.94 8.08
CA ARG A 34 5.92 12.74 8.00
C ARG A 34 6.48 12.83 6.58
N MET A 35 6.28 11.80 5.75
CA MET A 35 6.71 11.86 4.34
C MET A 35 5.90 12.88 3.54
N VAL A 36 4.61 13.08 3.89
CA VAL A 36 3.78 14.15 3.31
C VAL A 36 4.31 15.52 3.73
N GLU A 37 4.57 15.70 5.03
CA GLU A 37 5.12 16.96 5.58
C GLU A 37 6.48 17.33 4.95
N GLN A 38 7.30 16.32 4.65
CA GLN A 38 8.59 16.48 3.96
C GLN A 38 8.46 16.68 2.45
N GLY A 39 7.25 16.62 1.88
CA GLY A 39 7.00 16.74 0.44
C GLY A 39 7.51 15.55 -0.39
N ARG A 40 7.83 14.42 0.25
CA ARG A 40 8.31 13.20 -0.43
C ARG A 40 7.17 12.44 -1.12
N VAL A 41 5.98 12.50 -0.54
CA VAL A 41 4.75 11.91 -1.10
C VAL A 41 3.64 12.97 -1.12
N ALA A 42 2.72 12.83 -2.06
CA ALA A 42 1.62 13.77 -2.24
C ALA A 42 0.48 13.57 -1.24
N SER A 43 0.15 12.32 -0.89
CA SER A 43 -0.88 12.01 0.10
C SER A 43 -0.66 10.65 0.75
N VAL A 44 -1.25 10.49 1.94
CA VAL A 44 -1.39 9.21 2.66
C VAL A 44 -2.82 9.12 3.18
N GLU A 45 -3.55 8.08 2.77
CA GLU A 45 -4.96 7.89 3.07
C GLU A 45 -5.16 6.52 3.75
N PRO A 46 -5.56 6.48 5.03
CA PRO A 46 -5.84 5.24 5.76
C PRO A 46 -7.29 4.77 5.60
N PHE A 47 -7.48 3.46 5.41
CA PHE A 47 -8.80 2.83 5.30
C PHE A 47 -8.87 1.57 6.17
N PHE A 48 -9.99 1.42 6.89
CA PHE A 48 -10.48 0.14 7.38
C PHE A 48 -11.66 -0.29 6.53
N LEU A 49 -11.75 -1.59 6.27
CA LEU A 49 -12.87 -2.18 5.56
C LEU A 49 -13.90 -2.71 6.55
N GLU A 50 -15.18 -2.60 6.18
CA GLU A 50 -16.25 -3.25 6.93
C GLU A 50 -16.13 -4.78 6.82
N PRO A 51 -16.74 -5.55 7.74
CA PRO A 51 -16.74 -7.00 7.66
C PRO A 51 -17.30 -7.50 6.31
N HIS A 52 -16.46 -8.19 5.54
CA HIS A 52 -16.77 -8.59 4.15
C HIS A 52 -16.38 -10.04 3.84
N GLY A 53 -15.89 -10.80 4.82
CA GLY A 53 -15.53 -12.22 4.67
C GLY A 53 -14.28 -12.50 3.82
N GLY A 54 -13.62 -11.45 3.33
CA GLY A 54 -12.34 -11.52 2.65
C GLY A 54 -11.17 -11.49 3.63
N ASP A 55 -9.98 -11.25 3.10
CA ASP A 55 -8.72 -11.39 3.81
C ASP A 55 -7.95 -10.07 3.98
N LEU A 56 -8.56 -8.95 3.53
CA LEU A 56 -8.05 -7.58 3.60
C LEU A 56 -8.86 -6.77 4.59
N GLU A 57 -8.32 -6.47 5.77
CA GLU A 57 -9.03 -5.72 6.82
C GLU A 57 -8.81 -4.21 6.71
N GLY A 58 -7.71 -3.78 6.08
CA GLY A 58 -7.41 -2.37 5.90
C GLY A 58 -6.18 -2.13 5.03
N PHE A 59 -5.99 -0.88 4.66
CA PHE A 59 -4.83 -0.46 3.86
C PHE A 59 -4.49 1.02 4.03
N PHE A 60 -3.25 1.37 3.70
CA PHE A 60 -2.85 2.74 3.38
C PHE A 60 -2.70 2.88 1.86
N LEU A 61 -3.28 3.95 1.30
CA LEU A 61 -2.99 4.39 -0.06
C LEU A 61 -2.04 5.59 0.00
N VAL A 62 -0.85 5.45 -0.56
CA VAL A 62 0.18 6.50 -0.58
C VAL A 62 0.39 6.95 -2.01
N ARG A 63 0.13 8.22 -2.33
CA ARG A 63 0.31 8.78 -3.69
C ARG A 63 1.60 9.57 -3.79
N GLY A 64 2.31 9.45 -4.91
CA GLY A 64 3.56 10.17 -5.14
C GLY A 64 4.15 9.89 -6.51
N GLU A 65 5.37 10.38 -6.74
CA GLU A 65 6.13 10.06 -7.96
C GLU A 65 6.67 8.63 -7.88
N GLN A 66 6.63 7.90 -9.00
CA GLN A 66 7.02 6.49 -9.04
C GLN A 66 8.42 6.21 -8.46
N ASP A 67 9.42 7.00 -8.85
CA ASP A 67 10.81 6.77 -8.45
C ASP A 67 11.01 7.00 -6.95
N GLU A 68 10.33 8.01 -6.39
CA GLU A 68 10.42 8.30 -4.96
C GLU A 68 9.70 7.23 -4.13
N LEU A 69 8.53 6.75 -4.59
CA LEU A 69 7.85 5.63 -3.95
C LEU A 69 8.68 4.34 -3.99
N ASN A 70 9.41 4.09 -5.07
CA ASN A 70 10.33 2.95 -5.17
C ASN A 70 11.53 3.11 -4.22
N ARG A 71 12.10 4.32 -4.12
CA ARG A 71 13.19 4.62 -3.17
C ARG A 71 12.75 4.41 -1.73
N ILE A 72 11.60 4.97 -1.33
CA ILE A 72 11.03 4.82 0.01
C ILE A 72 10.93 3.34 0.39
N ARG A 73 10.44 2.50 -0.53
CA ARG A 73 10.31 1.05 -0.28
C ARG A 73 11.64 0.36 -0.05
N SER A 74 12.76 0.88 -0.54
CA SER A 74 14.09 0.31 -0.28
C SER A 74 14.77 0.83 0.98
N GLU A 75 14.21 1.85 1.65
CA GLU A 75 14.84 2.45 2.83
C GLU A 75 14.72 1.56 4.07
N ASP A 76 15.79 1.50 4.86
CA ASP A 76 15.88 0.70 6.08
C ASP A 76 14.74 0.98 7.06
N ASP A 77 14.38 2.24 7.25
CA ASP A 77 13.32 2.62 8.19
C ASP A 77 11.95 2.10 7.73
N PHE A 78 11.67 2.16 6.42
CA PHE A 78 10.45 1.58 5.85
C PHE A 78 10.47 0.05 5.96
N GLN A 79 11.60 -0.58 5.64
CA GLN A 79 11.76 -2.04 5.73
C GLN A 79 11.58 -2.55 7.16
N ARG A 80 12.14 -1.87 8.16
CA ARG A 80 11.96 -2.22 9.58
C ARG A 80 10.49 -2.10 10.00
N LEU A 81 9.79 -1.04 9.56
CA LEU A 81 8.36 -0.89 9.80
C LEU A 81 7.55 -2.02 9.14
N ALA A 82 7.84 -2.32 7.88
CA ALA A 82 7.17 -3.37 7.10
C ALA A 82 7.35 -4.76 7.73
N VAL A 83 8.55 -5.12 8.16
CA VAL A 83 8.81 -6.42 8.83
C VAL A 83 8.05 -6.53 10.15
N ARG A 84 7.96 -5.44 10.93
CA ARG A 84 7.15 -5.41 12.15
C ARG A 84 5.66 -5.62 11.85
N ALA A 85 5.17 -5.09 10.74
CA ALA A 85 3.81 -5.31 10.29
C ALA A 85 3.59 -6.76 9.84
N GLN A 86 4.49 -7.35 9.06
CA GLN A 86 4.41 -8.75 8.61
C GLN A 86 4.24 -9.74 9.76
N VAL A 87 4.86 -9.48 10.92
CA VAL A 87 4.65 -10.33 12.08
C VAL A 87 3.35 -9.97 12.81
N ALA A 88 2.93 -8.70 12.87
CA ALA A 88 1.76 -8.29 13.64
C ALA A 88 0.41 -8.69 13.01
N VAL A 89 0.33 -8.74 11.67
CA VAL A 89 -0.93 -8.94 10.93
C VAL A 89 -0.77 -9.96 9.81
N ALA A 90 -1.86 -10.64 9.45
CA ALA A 90 -1.92 -11.54 8.31
C ALA A 90 -1.87 -10.75 6.99
N ASN A 91 -1.51 -11.43 5.90
CA ASN A 91 -1.59 -10.93 4.51
C ASN A 91 -1.00 -9.53 4.28
N PHE A 92 0.05 -9.17 5.05
CA PHE A 92 0.69 -7.88 4.87
C PHE A 92 1.38 -7.81 3.51
N GLY A 93 1.09 -6.74 2.76
CA GLY A 93 1.65 -6.54 1.42
C GLY A 93 1.91 -5.07 1.12
N VAL A 94 3.02 -4.80 0.42
CA VAL A 94 3.36 -3.47 -0.12
C VAL A 94 3.55 -3.60 -1.62
N VAL A 95 2.62 -3.08 -2.39
CA VAL A 95 2.62 -3.18 -3.86
C VAL A 95 2.41 -1.81 -4.51
N GLY A 96 2.95 -1.64 -5.71
CA GLY A 96 2.63 -0.46 -6.53
C GLY A 96 1.24 -0.60 -7.13
N ALA A 97 0.44 0.46 -7.07
CA ALA A 97 -0.84 0.55 -7.74
C ALA A 97 -0.68 1.27 -9.08
N ILE A 98 -1.28 0.70 -10.13
CA ILE A 98 -1.34 1.33 -11.45
C ILE A 98 -2.48 2.34 -11.43
N THR A 99 -2.15 3.62 -11.57
CA THR A 99 -3.11 4.73 -11.52
C THR A 99 -2.77 5.81 -12.54
N GLY A 100 -3.57 6.87 -12.59
CA GLY A 100 -3.36 8.01 -13.50
C GLY A 100 -3.28 7.58 -14.97
N GLU A 101 -2.39 8.21 -15.73
CA GLU A 101 -2.21 7.93 -17.16
C GLU A 101 -1.72 6.50 -17.43
N ARG A 102 -0.96 5.90 -16.50
CA ARG A 102 -0.47 4.53 -16.63
C ARG A 102 -1.60 3.51 -16.62
N LEU A 103 -2.73 3.81 -15.97
CA LEU A 103 -3.92 2.96 -15.99
C LEU A 103 -4.48 2.85 -17.41
N ASN A 104 -4.55 3.95 -18.17
CA ASN A 104 -5.04 3.93 -19.54
C ASN A 104 -4.18 3.04 -20.43
N LYS A 105 -2.86 3.13 -20.30
CA LYS A 105 -1.92 2.27 -21.04
C LYS A 105 -2.07 0.80 -20.64
N HIS A 106 -2.26 0.52 -19.35
CA HIS A 106 -2.47 -0.83 -18.85
C HIS A 106 -3.77 -1.44 -19.39
N MET A 107 -4.86 -0.66 -19.43
CA MET A 107 -6.14 -1.08 -20.02
C MET A 107 -6.03 -1.37 -21.52
N ALA A 108 -5.22 -0.59 -22.26
CA ALA A 108 -4.97 -0.87 -23.68
C ALA A 108 -4.27 -2.22 -23.87
N TRP A 109 -3.27 -2.55 -23.05
CA TRP A 109 -2.63 -3.87 -23.06
C TRP A 109 -3.59 -5.00 -22.71
N PHE A 110 -4.46 -4.77 -21.72
CA PHE A 110 -5.48 -5.75 -21.33
C PHE A 110 -6.45 -6.06 -22.48
N ALA A 111 -6.94 -5.01 -23.16
CA ALA A 111 -7.83 -5.17 -24.31
C ALA A 111 -7.16 -5.90 -25.48
N GLU A 112 -5.87 -5.67 -25.71
CA GLU A 112 -5.11 -6.38 -26.73
C GLU A 112 -4.91 -7.86 -26.37
N ALA A 113 -4.54 -8.14 -25.12
CA ALA A 113 -4.37 -9.51 -24.63
C ALA A 113 -5.68 -10.32 -24.69
N ALA A 114 -6.82 -9.71 -24.34
CA ALA A 114 -8.13 -10.37 -24.38
C ALA A 114 -8.45 -10.90 -25.80
N LYS A 115 -8.18 -10.11 -26.84
CA LYS A 115 -8.41 -10.52 -28.24
C LYS A 115 -7.54 -11.70 -28.69
N GLN A 116 -6.39 -11.90 -28.06
CA GLN A 116 -5.47 -12.99 -28.42
C GLN A 116 -5.89 -14.32 -27.80
N ILE A 117 -6.64 -14.29 -26.69
CA ILE A 117 -7.11 -15.50 -25.99
C ILE A 117 -8.48 -15.95 -26.54
N ASP A 118 -9.27 -15.03 -27.08
CA ASP A 118 -10.56 -15.33 -27.71
C ASP A 118 -10.43 -15.95 -29.14
N GLN A 119 -9.21 -16.20 -29.63
CA GLN A 119 -8.91 -16.84 -30.92
C GLN A 119 -8.47 -18.30 -30.73
#